data_AF-A0A845L3T4-F1
#
_entry.id   AF-A0A845L3T4-F1
#
_cell.length_a   1.000
_cell.length_b   1.000
_cell.length_c   1.000
_cell.angle_alpha   90.00
_cell.angle_beta   90.00
_cell.angle_gamma   90.00
#
_symmetry.space_group_name_H-M   'P 1'
#
loop_
_entity.id
_entity.type
_entity.pdbx_description
1 polymer ?
#
loop_
_entity_poly.entity_id
_entity_poly.type
_entity_poly.pdbx_seq_one_letter_code
_entity_poly.pdbx_strand_id
1 'polypeptide(L)'
;MAEDRQPQNESSAWRLLPSSPDAAPQLGLEPQTDTQPQTPPAHWRTRLSQTMKAAVLVVSGVALLSGVVTGCAKNAGAPGSDATPGGTPGTTATSTAKPLGDYVIMAWQTIGMKCTSDNDKYFSFHTPGNDFWAQVIKRGDPPVIVTDGIKLSYEAPENHNEPSKTINFWDYAKITLKKDIQPNTGKTGMPADKGEFTLDKAKKAWTAIDIPVSPYNDDGKVDAYPMFAVRATDAASGKLLAETKMSAPVSGELGCYICHGGTPNKDGVGLSDATARDILADHDKNVGTNLLAEAEAGRPQYCLDCHAANNVNAPGKPDVLSMSAALHGKHAQYMQNGSIETCGLCHPSSAKGQVYCERDVHRGFGMDCMNCHGTLPEHAASVLMKQKDLPAAKKSLERLKPYLPEGFTEAKPRENWINQPDCLSCHTKDHTKASTKMTSYNQWITEKPHLYRFEKADNGDMMCAACHGSPHAVYPASEALGYSEINYQPKTYQGFAGPIGANGNCTVCHLNEPADKNYHHKNQGQPFLPPQFANDPK
;
A
#
# COMPACT_ATOMS: atom_id res chain seq x y z
N MET A 1 -9.68 -39.22 -60.02
CA MET A 1 -10.00 -40.63 -59.71
C MET A 1 -9.24 -40.92 -58.42
N ALA A 2 -9.87 -40.86 -57.24
CA ALA A 2 -10.92 -41.77 -56.73
C ALA A 2 -10.38 -43.21 -56.60
N GLU A 3 -10.52 -43.98 -55.52
CA GLU A 3 -11.22 -43.91 -54.20
C GLU A 3 -10.56 -44.98 -53.28
N ASP A 4 -10.65 -45.07 -51.95
CA ASP A 4 -11.28 -44.30 -50.84
C ASP A 4 -10.65 -44.76 -49.48
N ARG A 5 -10.98 -44.09 -48.36
CA ARG A 5 -11.12 -44.56 -46.94
C ARG A 5 -10.41 -43.70 -45.89
N GLN A 6 -11.22 -43.05 -45.06
CA GLN A 6 -10.93 -42.46 -43.74
C GLN A 6 -12.14 -42.74 -42.82
N PRO A 7 -12.09 -42.42 -41.51
CA PRO A 7 -11.01 -42.62 -40.54
C PRO A 7 -11.55 -43.27 -39.24
N GLN A 8 -10.72 -43.44 -38.21
CA GLN A 8 -11.20 -43.54 -36.82
C GLN A 8 -10.70 -42.37 -35.98
N ASN A 9 -11.60 -41.87 -35.15
CA ASN A 9 -11.48 -40.69 -34.30
C ASN A 9 -11.24 -41.17 -32.86
N GLU A 10 -10.33 -40.54 -32.12
CA GLU A 10 -10.47 -40.44 -30.67
C GLU A 10 -10.26 -39.00 -30.20
N SER A 11 -11.27 -38.48 -29.50
CA SER A 11 -11.27 -37.18 -28.87
C SER A 11 -11.83 -37.31 -27.46
N SER A 12 -11.08 -36.83 -26.46
CA SER A 12 -11.52 -36.79 -25.06
C SER A 12 -11.59 -35.33 -24.59
N ALA A 13 -12.74 -34.72 -24.84
CA ALA A 13 -13.04 -33.37 -24.37
C ALA A 13 -13.48 -33.38 -22.90
N TRP A 14 -12.85 -32.53 -22.09
CA TRP A 14 -13.35 -32.20 -20.75
C TRP A 14 -14.64 -31.37 -20.87
N ARG A 15 -15.80 -31.95 -20.54
CA ARG A 15 -17.08 -31.24 -20.48
C ARG A 15 -17.44 -30.86 -19.04
N LEU A 16 -17.64 -29.56 -18.83
CA LEU A 16 -18.36 -28.98 -17.70
C LEU A 16 -19.86 -29.30 -17.83
N LEU A 17 -20.55 -29.59 -16.71
CA LEU A 17 -22.02 -29.50 -16.55
C LEU A 17 -22.36 -29.22 -15.05
N PRO A 18 -23.60 -28.78 -14.71
CA PRO A 18 -23.80 -27.75 -13.69
C PRO A 18 -24.50 -28.23 -12.39
N SER A 19 -25.03 -27.25 -11.64
CA SER A 19 -25.36 -27.24 -10.21
C SER A 19 -26.70 -27.83 -9.73
N SER A 20 -26.72 -28.24 -8.44
CA SER A 20 -27.85 -28.30 -7.49
C SER A 20 -28.77 -29.56 -7.55
N PRO A 21 -29.64 -29.82 -6.55
CA PRO A 21 -29.27 -30.61 -5.37
C PRO A 21 -30.21 -31.82 -5.09
N ASP A 22 -30.03 -32.45 -3.92
CA ASP A 22 -30.87 -33.50 -3.30
C ASP A 22 -30.92 -34.89 -3.98
N ALA A 23 -30.16 -35.84 -3.41
CA ALA A 23 -30.56 -37.23 -3.10
C ALA A 23 -29.34 -38.10 -2.76
N ALA A 24 -29.10 -38.37 -1.46
CA ALA A 24 -28.10 -39.35 -1.02
C ALA A 24 -28.79 -40.66 -0.61
N PRO A 25 -28.55 -41.79 -1.29
CA PRO A 25 -29.00 -43.10 -0.80
C PRO A 25 -28.07 -43.59 0.33
N GLN A 26 -28.68 -44.10 1.39
CA GLN A 26 -27.97 -44.74 2.49
C GLN A 26 -27.33 -46.06 2.04
N LEU A 27 -26.07 -46.27 2.41
CA LEU A 27 -25.49 -47.60 2.56
C LEU A 27 -25.06 -47.77 4.01
N GLY A 28 -25.80 -48.57 4.76
CA GLY A 28 -25.49 -48.87 6.15
C GLY A 28 -24.44 -49.97 6.26
N LEU A 29 -23.48 -49.77 7.16
CA LEU A 29 -22.79 -50.85 7.85
C LEU A 29 -22.82 -50.54 9.34
N GLU A 30 -23.18 -51.56 10.13
CA GLU A 30 -23.45 -51.48 11.57
C GLU A 30 -22.17 -51.42 12.42
N PRO A 31 -22.27 -51.02 13.72
CA PRO A 31 -21.13 -50.50 14.45
C PRO A 31 -20.25 -51.59 15.09
N GLN A 32 -18.95 -51.29 15.23
CA GLN A 32 -18.10 -51.91 16.24
C GLN A 32 -17.70 -50.92 17.32
N THR A 33 -17.70 -51.42 18.55
CA THR A 33 -17.59 -50.71 19.83
C THR A 33 -16.14 -50.54 20.31
N ASP A 34 -15.93 -49.51 21.12
CA ASP A 34 -14.85 -49.35 22.12
C ASP A 34 -13.40 -49.70 21.71
N THR A 35 -12.63 -48.65 21.40
CA THR A 35 -11.24 -48.56 21.89
C THR A 35 -10.97 -47.15 22.42
N GLN A 36 -10.42 -47.08 23.64
CA GLN A 36 -10.03 -45.82 24.31
C GLN A 36 -8.81 -45.16 23.65
N PRO A 37 -8.70 -43.82 23.66
CA PRO A 37 -7.51 -43.12 23.19
C PRO A 37 -6.33 -43.36 24.14
N GLN A 38 -5.24 -43.96 23.62
CA GLN A 38 -4.03 -44.15 24.42
C GLN A 38 -3.22 -42.85 24.57
N THR A 39 -2.89 -42.52 25.81
CA THR A 39 -1.96 -41.45 26.18
C THR A 39 -0.52 -41.81 25.80
N PRO A 40 0.29 -40.90 25.21
CA PRO A 40 1.69 -41.21 24.91
C PRO A 40 2.53 -41.39 26.19
N PRO A 41 3.52 -42.31 26.19
CA PRO A 41 4.25 -42.68 27.40
C PRO A 41 5.25 -41.61 27.85
N ALA A 42 5.33 -41.40 29.17
CA ALA A 42 6.26 -40.46 29.78
C ALA A 42 7.66 -41.07 29.99
N HIS A 43 8.66 -40.64 29.21
CA HIS A 43 10.08 -40.85 29.52
C HIS A 43 11.04 -39.90 28.76
N TRP A 44 10.78 -38.59 28.78
CA TRP A 44 11.84 -37.59 28.53
C TRP A 44 11.56 -36.28 29.31
N ARG A 45 11.84 -36.32 30.61
CA ARG A 45 11.88 -35.12 31.47
C ARG A 45 13.03 -35.23 32.47
N THR A 46 14.23 -34.88 32.03
CA THR A 46 15.33 -34.42 32.89
C THR A 46 16.49 -33.89 32.06
N ARG A 47 16.62 -32.56 31.96
CA ARG A 47 17.88 -31.84 32.26
C ARG A 47 17.71 -30.32 32.15
N LEU A 48 18.20 -29.63 33.17
CA LEU A 48 18.72 -28.25 33.16
C LEU A 48 17.74 -27.09 32.88
N SER A 49 16.84 -26.86 33.84
CA SER A 49 16.59 -25.49 34.33
C SER A 49 17.29 -25.31 35.69
N GLN A 50 18.49 -24.73 35.71
CA GLN A 50 19.11 -24.25 36.95
C GLN A 50 18.92 -22.75 37.08
N THR A 51 18.19 -22.36 38.12
CA THR A 51 17.85 -20.99 38.48
C THR A 51 19.05 -20.21 38.99
N MET A 52 19.33 -19.03 38.41
CA MET A 52 20.13 -18.00 39.07
C MET A 52 19.39 -17.46 40.30
N LYS A 53 19.63 -18.03 41.50
CA LYS A 53 19.32 -17.42 42.80
C LYS A 53 20.31 -17.83 43.89
N ALA A 54 21.50 -17.25 43.84
CA ALA A 54 22.44 -17.05 44.96
C ALA A 54 23.37 -15.90 44.55
N ALA A 55 23.74 -14.93 45.38
CA ALA A 55 23.35 -14.61 46.75
C ALA A 55 23.42 -13.08 46.95
N VAL A 56 23.06 -12.56 48.12
CA VAL A 56 23.80 -11.54 48.90
C VAL A 56 22.94 -11.15 50.11
N LEU A 57 23.47 -11.42 51.30
CA LEU A 57 23.05 -10.81 52.55
C LEU A 57 24.25 -10.85 53.51
N VAL A 58 25.05 -9.79 53.52
CA VAL A 58 26.02 -9.51 54.60
C VAL A 58 25.93 -8.03 54.92
N VAL A 59 25.76 -7.73 56.21
CA VAL A 59 25.65 -6.39 56.76
C VAL A 59 27.04 -5.76 56.91
N SER A 60 27.18 -4.49 56.55
CA SER A 60 28.20 -3.59 57.12
C SER A 60 27.70 -2.16 57.01
N GLY A 61 27.40 -1.54 58.14
CA GLY A 61 27.19 -0.10 58.22
C GLY A 61 28.48 0.61 58.62
N VAL A 62 28.60 1.89 58.26
CA VAL A 62 29.24 2.95 59.05
C VAL A 62 28.71 4.27 58.46
N ALA A 63 28.42 5.24 59.33
CA ALA A 63 27.87 6.54 58.96
C ALA A 63 28.98 7.58 58.72
N LEU A 64 28.65 8.66 57.99
CA LEU A 64 28.79 10.08 58.39
C LEU A 64 29.02 11.04 57.20
N LEU A 65 28.31 12.19 57.24
CA LEU A 65 28.71 13.53 56.72
C LEU A 65 28.93 13.65 55.18
N SER A 66 28.39 14.63 54.44
CA SER A 66 27.86 15.96 54.79
C SER A 66 26.81 16.48 53.79
N GLY A 67 25.92 17.38 54.26
CA GLY A 67 25.41 18.63 53.65
C GLY A 67 25.13 18.78 52.12
N VAL A 68 24.17 19.59 51.64
CA VAL A 68 23.41 20.72 52.24
C VAL A 68 22.08 20.92 51.48
N VAL A 69 20.96 21.10 52.23
CA VAL A 69 19.80 22.03 52.04
C VAL A 69 19.41 22.43 50.59
N THR A 70 18.19 22.25 50.05
CA THR A 70 16.81 22.69 50.43
C THR A 70 15.83 21.93 49.50
N GLY A 71 14.52 21.71 49.69
CA GLY A 71 13.45 22.32 50.48
C GLY A 71 12.11 21.59 50.17
N CYS A 72 11.06 21.78 50.98
CA CYS A 72 9.94 20.84 51.10
C CYS A 72 8.59 21.33 50.54
N ALA A 73 7.78 20.41 49.99
CA ALA A 73 6.31 20.30 50.17
C ALA A 73 5.80 19.01 49.46
N LYS A 74 5.61 17.87 50.13
CA LYS A 74 4.39 17.45 50.87
C LYS A 74 3.05 17.67 50.12
N ASN A 75 2.45 16.60 49.61
CA ASN A 75 1.50 15.81 50.40
C ASN A 75 1.20 14.43 49.78
N ALA A 76 0.72 13.50 50.61
CA ALA A 76 0.40 12.12 50.23
C ALA A 76 -1.10 11.84 50.43
N GLY A 77 -1.64 10.86 49.70
CA GLY A 77 -3.02 10.37 49.89
C GLY A 77 -3.50 9.47 48.75
N ALA A 78 -3.82 8.22 49.08
CA ALA A 78 -4.53 7.23 48.26
C ALA A 78 -5.48 6.45 49.20
N PRO A 79 -6.34 5.51 48.76
CA PRO A 79 -6.88 5.20 47.43
C PRO A 79 -8.44 5.09 47.41
N GLY A 80 -9.08 4.77 46.26
CA GLY A 80 -10.34 3.98 46.27
C GLY A 80 -11.48 4.34 45.28
N SER A 81 -11.98 3.28 44.60
CA SER A 81 -13.33 3.04 44.03
C SER A 81 -13.97 3.94 42.94
N ASP A 82 -14.21 3.31 41.78
CA ASP A 82 -15.42 3.28 40.94
C ASP A 82 -16.24 4.53 40.59
N ALA A 83 -16.23 4.90 39.31
CA ALA A 83 -17.41 5.40 38.58
C ALA A 83 -17.29 5.18 37.05
N THR A 84 -18.35 4.69 36.43
CA THR A 84 -18.50 4.57 34.96
C THR A 84 -18.59 5.95 34.27
N PRO A 85 -17.98 6.14 33.08
CA PRO A 85 -18.13 7.38 32.33
C PRO A 85 -19.45 7.41 31.54
N GLY A 86 -20.47 8.07 32.10
CA GLY A 86 -21.63 8.51 31.33
C GLY A 86 -21.24 9.67 30.42
N GLY A 87 -21.10 9.41 29.11
CA GLY A 87 -20.75 10.44 28.13
C GLY A 87 -21.90 11.40 27.86
N THR A 88 -21.77 12.66 28.28
CA THR A 88 -22.61 13.77 27.81
C THR A 88 -22.36 14.00 26.31
N PRO A 89 -23.39 14.27 25.48
CA PRO A 89 -23.18 14.63 24.07
C PRO A 89 -22.24 15.82 23.94
N GLY A 90 -21.14 15.64 23.21
CA GLY A 90 -20.12 16.67 23.03
C GLY A 90 -20.70 17.90 22.35
N THR A 91 -20.49 19.06 22.97
CA THR A 91 -20.68 20.36 22.35
C THR A 91 -19.95 20.43 21.02
N THR A 92 -20.60 20.99 20.00
CA THR A 92 -20.00 21.25 18.69
C THR A 92 -18.79 22.16 18.86
N ALA A 93 -17.60 21.57 18.76
CA ALA A 93 -16.36 22.32 18.71
C ALA A 93 -16.34 23.13 17.40
N THR A 94 -16.66 24.42 17.49
CA THR A 94 -16.59 25.36 16.36
C THR A 94 -15.13 25.49 15.96
N SER A 95 -14.68 24.74 14.95
CA SER A 95 -13.29 24.74 14.53
C SER A 95 -12.92 26.13 14.04
N THR A 96 -11.85 26.72 14.59
CA THR A 96 -11.28 28.01 14.16
C THR A 96 -10.49 27.89 12.86
N ALA A 97 -10.98 27.07 11.92
CA ALA A 97 -10.45 26.96 10.58
C ALA A 97 -10.59 28.30 9.85
N LYS A 98 -9.57 28.68 9.08
CA LYS A 98 -9.61 29.86 8.22
C LYS A 98 -10.80 29.73 7.25
N PRO A 99 -11.64 30.76 7.06
CA PRO A 99 -12.75 30.71 6.10
C PRO A 99 -12.24 30.30 4.72
N LEU A 100 -12.83 29.24 4.17
CA LEU A 100 -12.52 28.76 2.83
C LEU A 100 -12.95 29.81 1.79
N GLY A 101 -12.11 29.99 0.76
CA GLY A 101 -12.44 30.85 -0.38
C GLY A 101 -13.49 30.22 -1.30
N ASP A 102 -13.71 30.82 -2.47
CA ASP A 102 -14.73 30.37 -3.44
C ASP A 102 -14.41 29.02 -4.11
N TYR A 103 -13.16 28.56 -4.02
CA TYR A 103 -12.68 27.33 -4.64
C TYR A 103 -11.92 26.46 -3.64
N VAL A 104 -12.01 25.14 -3.79
CA VAL A 104 -11.19 24.14 -3.10
C VAL A 104 -10.60 23.15 -4.11
N ILE A 105 -9.45 22.57 -3.77
CA ILE A 105 -8.75 21.59 -4.61
C ILE A 105 -8.65 20.30 -3.82
N MET A 106 -9.20 19.22 -4.36
CA MET A 106 -8.93 17.87 -3.86
C MET A 106 -7.84 17.27 -4.73
N ALA A 107 -6.68 16.93 -4.18
CA ALA A 107 -5.50 16.45 -4.91
C ALA A 107 -4.88 15.21 -4.23
N TRP A 108 -4.47 14.21 -5.02
CA TRP A 108 -3.96 12.93 -4.52
C TRP A 108 -2.98 12.27 -5.48
N GLN A 109 -2.19 11.32 -4.96
CA GLN A 109 -1.37 10.41 -5.76
C GLN A 109 -2.15 9.09 -5.99
N THR A 110 -2.08 8.47 -7.17
CA THR A 110 -3.05 7.40 -7.52
C THR A 110 -2.99 6.08 -6.75
N ILE A 111 -1.96 5.83 -5.94
CA ILE A 111 -1.69 4.53 -5.28
C ILE A 111 -1.42 4.66 -3.78
N GLY A 112 -1.11 5.85 -3.26
CA GLY A 112 -0.70 6.11 -1.86
C GLY A 112 0.67 5.53 -1.48
N MET A 113 1.18 4.58 -2.26
CA MET A 113 2.52 4.01 -2.18
C MET A 113 3.18 3.94 -3.56
N LYS A 114 4.45 4.32 -3.63
CA LYS A 114 5.31 4.19 -4.82
C LYS A 114 6.65 3.64 -4.35
N CYS A 115 7.17 2.65 -5.07
CA CYS A 115 8.54 2.19 -4.90
C CYS A 115 9.36 2.67 -6.11
N THR A 116 10.66 2.88 -5.93
CA THR A 116 11.61 3.06 -7.03
C THR A 116 12.81 2.15 -6.83
N SER A 117 13.41 1.71 -7.94
CA SER A 117 14.81 1.32 -7.96
C SER A 117 15.66 2.56 -7.65
N ASP A 118 16.67 2.40 -6.79
CA ASP A 118 17.67 3.43 -6.46
C ASP A 118 19.08 3.03 -6.91
N ASN A 119 19.22 1.87 -7.55
CA ASN A 119 20.48 1.33 -8.06
C ASN A 119 20.32 0.74 -9.48
N ASP A 120 19.91 1.59 -10.43
CA ASP A 120 19.73 1.23 -11.84
C ASP A 120 21.03 0.80 -12.55
N LYS A 121 22.21 1.01 -11.90
CA LYS A 121 23.53 0.53 -12.35
C LYS A 121 23.62 -0.99 -12.52
N TYR A 122 22.85 -1.75 -11.74
CA TYR A 122 22.82 -3.22 -11.85
C TYR A 122 21.54 -3.71 -12.53
N PHE A 123 20.39 -3.25 -12.08
CA PHE A 123 19.11 -3.55 -12.72
C PHE A 123 18.05 -2.54 -12.31
N SER A 124 17.04 -2.40 -13.17
CA SER A 124 15.86 -1.57 -12.91
C SER A 124 14.61 -2.44 -12.89
N PHE A 125 13.76 -2.28 -11.87
CA PHE A 125 12.49 -3.01 -11.73
C PHE A 125 11.30 -2.09 -11.46
N HIS A 126 11.56 -0.86 -11.00
CA HIS A 126 10.52 0.14 -10.83
C HIS A 126 11.12 1.53 -11.06
N THR A 127 10.71 2.23 -12.11
CA THR A 127 11.25 3.56 -12.40
C THR A 127 10.64 4.60 -11.44
N PRO A 128 11.30 5.75 -11.24
CA PRO A 128 10.64 6.96 -10.76
C PRO A 128 9.39 7.27 -11.60
N GLY A 129 8.45 8.00 -11.01
CA GLY A 129 7.18 8.37 -11.65
C GLY A 129 5.99 8.22 -10.71
N ASN A 130 5.53 9.35 -10.17
CA ASN A 130 4.32 9.52 -9.39
C ASN A 130 3.22 10.11 -10.28
N ASP A 131 2.00 9.58 -10.13
CA ASP A 131 0.83 10.05 -10.86
C ASP A 131 -0.05 10.88 -9.93
N PHE A 132 -0.13 12.18 -10.19
CA PHE A 132 -0.95 13.14 -9.46
C PHE A 132 -2.27 13.37 -10.16
N TRP A 133 -3.35 13.39 -9.38
CA TRP A 133 -4.71 13.64 -9.82
C TRP A 133 -5.34 14.71 -8.94
N ALA A 134 -6.22 15.52 -9.51
CA ALA A 134 -6.94 16.53 -8.75
C ALA A 134 -8.32 16.87 -9.34
N GLN A 135 -9.25 17.31 -8.48
CA GLN A 135 -10.51 17.94 -8.86
C GLN A 135 -10.61 19.31 -8.17
N VAL A 136 -10.89 20.34 -8.97
CA VAL A 136 -11.13 21.71 -8.48
C VAL A 136 -12.63 21.90 -8.37
N ILE A 137 -13.11 22.35 -7.21
CA ILE A 137 -14.53 22.58 -6.95
C ILE A 137 -14.74 24.07 -6.72
N LYS A 138 -15.63 24.68 -7.50
CA LYS A 138 -16.21 25.98 -7.15
C LYS A 138 -17.32 25.75 -6.15
N ARG A 139 -17.18 26.34 -4.97
CA ARG A 139 -18.18 26.26 -3.90
C ARG A 139 -19.44 27.01 -4.29
N GLY A 140 -20.59 26.48 -3.92
CA GLY A 140 -21.87 26.99 -4.39
C GLY A 140 -23.06 26.24 -3.80
N ASP A 141 -24.23 26.41 -4.42
CA ASP A 141 -25.40 25.58 -4.16
C ASP A 141 -26.17 25.37 -5.49
N PRO A 142 -25.97 24.25 -6.19
CA PRO A 142 -24.99 23.20 -5.91
C PRO A 142 -23.53 23.63 -6.19
N PRO A 143 -22.52 23.00 -5.57
CA PRO A 143 -21.12 23.12 -5.98
C PRO A 143 -20.86 22.50 -7.36
N VAL A 144 -19.81 22.95 -8.05
CA VAL A 144 -19.50 22.52 -9.43
C VAL A 144 -18.01 22.20 -9.58
N ILE A 145 -17.70 21.05 -10.19
CA ILE A 145 -16.33 20.70 -10.60
C ILE A 145 -15.92 21.57 -11.78
N VAL A 146 -14.76 22.22 -11.69
CA VAL A 146 -14.26 23.19 -12.66
C VAL A 146 -13.22 22.55 -13.56
N THR A 147 -13.53 22.51 -14.85
CA THR A 147 -12.69 21.94 -15.92
C THR A 147 -12.22 22.99 -16.94
N ASP A 148 -12.79 24.18 -16.92
CA ASP A 148 -12.63 25.21 -17.95
C ASP A 148 -12.34 26.57 -17.33
N GLY A 149 -11.64 27.44 -18.07
CA GLY A 149 -11.26 28.78 -17.61
C GLY A 149 -10.17 28.82 -16.53
N ILE A 150 -9.61 27.68 -16.13
CA ILE A 150 -8.55 27.58 -15.12
C ILE A 150 -7.32 26.85 -15.65
N LYS A 151 -6.18 27.07 -14.99
CA LYS A 151 -4.98 26.24 -15.06
C LYS A 151 -4.69 25.63 -13.69
N LEU A 152 -4.16 24.41 -13.67
CA LEU A 152 -3.70 23.75 -12.47
C LEU A 152 -2.20 23.41 -12.60
N SER A 153 -1.41 23.74 -11.58
CA SER A 153 0.03 23.44 -11.53
C SER A 153 0.44 22.78 -10.21
N TYR A 154 1.55 22.03 -10.24
CA TYR A 154 2.25 21.52 -9.06
C TYR A 154 3.61 22.18 -8.88
N GLU A 155 4.11 22.16 -7.65
CA GLU A 155 5.47 22.55 -7.27
C GLU A 155 5.98 21.63 -6.15
N ALA A 156 7.17 21.06 -6.34
CA ALA A 156 7.90 20.29 -5.36
C ALA A 156 8.40 21.18 -4.20
N PRO A 157 8.56 20.63 -2.98
CA PRO A 157 9.28 21.34 -1.93
C PRO A 157 10.75 21.59 -2.34
N GLU A 158 11.34 22.67 -1.83
CA GLU A 158 12.65 23.19 -2.28
C GLU A 158 13.81 22.17 -2.21
N ASN A 159 13.74 21.22 -1.28
CA ASN A 159 14.77 20.20 -1.03
C ASN A 159 14.39 18.82 -1.65
N HIS A 160 13.56 18.81 -2.70
CA HIS A 160 13.05 17.61 -3.40
C HIS A 160 12.85 17.83 -4.91
N ASN A 161 13.37 18.93 -5.44
CA ASN A 161 13.13 19.35 -6.82
C ASN A 161 14.18 18.81 -7.81
N GLU A 162 15.27 18.21 -7.32
CA GLU A 162 16.37 17.68 -8.15
C GLU A 162 16.71 16.21 -7.83
N PRO A 163 15.77 15.26 -8.04
CA PRO A 163 15.97 13.84 -7.72
C PRO A 163 17.21 13.20 -8.38
N SER A 164 17.74 13.74 -9.49
CA SER A 164 18.99 13.26 -10.10
C SER A 164 20.24 13.48 -9.24
N LYS A 165 20.18 14.30 -8.18
CA LYS A 165 21.24 14.39 -7.17
C LYS A 165 21.36 13.10 -6.34
N THR A 166 20.28 12.30 -6.24
CA THR A 166 20.18 11.26 -5.20
C THR A 166 19.82 9.87 -5.70
N ILE A 167 19.39 9.70 -6.96
CA ILE A 167 19.20 8.39 -7.63
C ILE A 167 19.77 8.41 -9.05
N ASN A 168 20.26 7.25 -9.54
CA ASN A 168 21.00 7.12 -10.80
C ASN A 168 20.15 6.71 -12.03
N PHE A 169 18.82 6.80 -11.94
CA PHE A 169 17.88 6.39 -13.00
C PHE A 169 18.25 6.91 -14.39
N TRP A 170 18.57 8.21 -14.50
CA TRP A 170 18.83 8.87 -15.78
C TRP A 170 20.11 8.38 -16.48
N ASP A 171 21.14 8.04 -15.72
CA ASP A 171 22.43 7.54 -16.25
C ASP A 171 22.25 6.23 -17.03
N TYR A 172 21.28 5.40 -16.61
CA TYR A 172 21.04 4.07 -17.16
C TYR A 172 19.77 3.96 -18.00
N ALA A 173 18.87 4.95 -17.99
CA ALA A 173 17.61 4.96 -18.75
C ALA A 173 17.78 4.66 -20.25
N LYS A 174 18.88 5.12 -20.85
CA LYS A 174 19.23 4.85 -22.26
C LYS A 174 19.47 3.37 -22.56
N ILE A 175 19.91 2.61 -21.56
CA ILE A 175 20.15 1.17 -21.64
C ILE A 175 18.90 0.40 -21.21
N THR A 176 18.38 0.70 -20.00
CA THR A 176 17.28 -0.04 -19.38
C THR A 176 15.94 0.21 -20.09
N LEU A 177 15.63 1.45 -20.44
CA LEU A 177 14.37 1.83 -21.11
C LEU A 177 14.52 2.08 -22.62
N LYS A 178 15.76 1.99 -23.16
CA LYS A 178 16.08 2.27 -24.57
C LYS A 178 15.67 3.69 -25.00
N LYS A 179 15.65 4.63 -24.04
CA LYS A 179 15.26 6.03 -24.22
C LYS A 179 16.23 6.95 -23.51
N ASP A 180 16.64 8.01 -24.19
CA ASP A 180 17.32 9.13 -23.55
C ASP A 180 16.27 9.96 -22.79
N ILE A 181 16.45 10.14 -21.48
CA ILE A 181 15.52 10.87 -20.60
C ILE A 181 16.34 11.95 -19.91
N GLN A 182 15.86 13.20 -19.97
CA GLN A 182 16.59 14.32 -19.38
C GLN A 182 16.60 14.21 -17.85
N PRO A 183 17.72 14.51 -17.17
CA PRO A 183 17.80 14.58 -15.70
C PRO A 183 16.65 15.40 -15.11
N ASN A 184 16.12 14.95 -13.98
CA ASN A 184 14.95 15.54 -13.31
C ASN A 184 13.65 15.52 -14.13
N THR A 185 13.54 14.72 -15.20
CA THR A 185 12.27 14.50 -15.92
C THR A 185 11.81 13.03 -15.90
N GLY A 186 10.50 12.81 -15.92
CA GLY A 186 9.87 11.51 -16.07
C GLY A 186 9.93 10.98 -17.50
N LYS A 187 9.52 9.72 -17.72
CA LYS A 187 9.47 9.10 -19.07
C LYS A 187 8.40 9.75 -19.97
N THR A 188 7.46 10.50 -19.37
CA THR A 188 6.47 11.34 -20.07
C THR A 188 6.98 12.74 -20.39
N GLY A 189 8.17 13.13 -19.90
CA GLY A 189 8.71 14.49 -19.98
C GLY A 189 8.23 15.42 -18.85
N MET A 190 7.46 14.94 -17.87
CA MET A 190 7.07 15.76 -16.71
C MET A 190 8.30 16.10 -15.84
N PRO A 191 8.56 17.38 -15.54
CA PRO A 191 9.67 17.79 -14.67
C PRO A 191 9.43 17.43 -13.20
N ALA A 192 10.50 17.29 -12.43
CA ALA A 192 10.45 17.06 -10.99
C ALA A 192 9.96 18.28 -10.20
N ASP A 193 10.40 19.47 -10.60
CA ASP A 193 10.27 20.70 -9.82
C ASP A 193 8.88 21.33 -9.94
N LYS A 194 8.42 21.68 -11.15
CA LYS A 194 7.18 22.43 -11.39
C LYS A 194 6.59 22.10 -12.75
N GLY A 195 5.29 21.80 -12.79
CA GLY A 195 4.60 21.52 -14.05
C GLY A 195 3.10 21.81 -14.02
N GLU A 196 2.47 21.76 -15.19
CA GLU A 196 1.02 21.92 -15.35
C GLU A 196 0.32 20.55 -15.45
N PHE A 197 -0.90 20.46 -14.93
CA PHE A 197 -1.76 19.28 -15.10
C PHE A 197 -2.54 19.37 -16.42
N THR A 198 -2.81 18.21 -17.03
CA THR A 198 -3.69 18.04 -18.19
C THR A 198 -5.05 17.47 -17.77
N LEU A 199 -6.14 18.01 -18.31
CA LEU A 199 -7.51 17.56 -18.02
C LEU A 199 -7.84 16.20 -18.66
N ASP A 200 -8.15 15.20 -17.84
CA ASP A 200 -8.96 14.04 -18.23
C ASP A 200 -10.44 14.46 -18.26
N LYS A 201 -10.98 14.59 -19.48
CA LYS A 201 -12.37 15.00 -19.72
C LYS A 201 -13.40 13.95 -19.31
N ALA A 202 -13.05 12.66 -19.33
CA ALA A 202 -13.96 11.58 -18.96
C ALA A 202 -14.11 11.47 -17.44
N LYS A 203 -13.01 11.65 -16.71
CA LYS A 203 -13.00 11.67 -15.24
C LYS A 203 -13.31 13.05 -14.63
N LYS A 204 -13.32 14.12 -15.44
CA LYS A 204 -13.42 15.52 -14.98
C LYS A 204 -12.38 15.79 -13.88
N ALA A 205 -11.15 15.34 -14.14
CA ALA A 205 -10.04 15.39 -13.21
C ALA A 205 -8.78 15.87 -13.94
N TRP A 206 -7.99 16.69 -13.26
CA TRP A 206 -6.70 17.16 -13.73
C TRP A 206 -5.64 16.13 -13.39
N THR A 207 -4.73 15.83 -14.31
CA THR A 207 -3.72 14.78 -14.17
C THR A 207 -2.32 15.28 -14.51
N ALA A 208 -1.33 14.90 -13.72
CA ALA A 208 0.09 15.07 -14.03
C ALA A 208 0.80 13.75 -13.74
N ILE A 209 1.31 13.11 -14.79
CA ILE A 209 1.60 11.67 -14.82
C ILE A 209 3.10 11.42 -14.95
N ASP A 210 3.60 10.47 -14.17
CA ASP A 210 4.99 10.02 -14.17
C ASP A 210 6.02 11.07 -13.69
N ILE A 211 5.65 11.91 -12.71
CA ILE A 211 6.55 12.91 -12.09
C ILE A 211 7.66 12.19 -11.29
N PRO A 212 8.95 12.40 -11.59
CA PRO A 212 10.02 11.75 -10.87
C PRO A 212 10.18 12.37 -9.48
N VAL A 213 10.18 11.52 -8.45
CA VAL A 213 10.42 11.91 -7.06
C VAL A 213 11.42 10.92 -6.47
N SER A 214 12.38 11.41 -5.69
CA SER A 214 13.37 10.57 -5.00
C SER A 214 12.85 10.20 -3.59
N PRO A 215 13.14 9.00 -3.06
CA PRO A 215 12.89 8.68 -1.65
C PRO A 215 13.86 9.39 -0.69
N TYR A 216 14.72 10.26 -1.23
CA TYR A 216 15.66 11.07 -0.50
C TYR A 216 15.47 12.54 -0.85
N ASN A 217 15.58 13.43 0.14
CA ASN A 217 15.73 14.87 -0.09
C ASN A 217 17.08 15.17 -0.78
N ASP A 218 17.32 16.41 -1.23
CA ASP A 218 18.56 16.75 -1.95
C ASP A 218 19.83 16.66 -1.07
N ASP A 219 19.69 16.71 0.26
CA ASP A 219 20.77 16.38 1.22
C ASP A 219 21.08 14.87 1.30
N GLY A 220 20.31 14.01 0.63
CA GLY A 220 20.45 12.56 0.62
C GLY A 220 19.81 11.82 1.80
N LYS A 221 19.09 12.50 2.69
CA LYS A 221 18.35 11.90 3.82
C LYS A 221 17.03 11.31 3.35
N VAL A 222 16.57 10.24 4.01
CA VAL A 222 15.25 9.64 3.74
C VAL A 222 14.15 10.65 4.03
N ASP A 223 13.36 10.96 3.00
CA ASP A 223 12.11 11.70 3.09
C ASP A 223 11.17 11.12 2.05
N ALA A 224 10.22 10.31 2.52
CA ALA A 224 9.41 9.44 1.68
C ALA A 224 8.06 10.04 1.31
N TYR A 225 7.70 11.21 1.86
CA TYR A 225 6.37 11.82 1.69
C TYR A 225 6.44 13.33 1.39
N PRO A 226 7.31 13.80 0.48
CA PRO A 226 7.42 15.23 0.17
C PRO A 226 6.06 15.82 -0.19
N MET A 227 5.76 16.97 0.41
CA MET A 227 4.47 17.66 0.26
C MET A 227 4.53 18.64 -0.91
N PHE A 228 3.94 18.26 -2.03
CA PHE A 228 3.83 19.08 -3.24
C PHE A 228 2.71 20.10 -3.07
N ALA A 229 2.98 21.35 -3.42
CA ALA A 229 1.96 22.38 -3.54
C ALA A 229 1.19 22.20 -4.86
N VAL A 230 -0.13 22.40 -4.83
CA VAL A 230 -1.01 22.35 -6.01
C VAL A 230 -1.84 23.61 -6.07
N ARG A 231 -1.83 24.33 -7.19
CA ARG A 231 -2.44 25.66 -7.34
C ARG A 231 -3.37 25.73 -8.52
N ALA A 232 -4.59 26.24 -8.29
CA ALA A 232 -5.54 26.58 -9.34
C ALA A 232 -5.49 28.09 -9.60
N THR A 233 -5.31 28.48 -10.86
CA THR A 233 -5.27 29.88 -11.31
C THR A 233 -6.31 30.13 -12.39
N ASP A 234 -6.89 31.32 -12.41
CA ASP A 234 -7.75 31.78 -13.50
C ASP A 234 -6.91 31.97 -14.78
N ALA A 235 -7.33 31.34 -15.88
CA ALA A 235 -6.53 31.26 -17.09
C ALA A 235 -6.41 32.58 -17.87
N ALA A 236 -7.32 33.54 -17.63
CA ALA A 236 -7.35 34.82 -18.31
C ALA A 236 -6.57 35.93 -17.56
N SER A 237 -6.66 35.92 -16.23
CA SER A 237 -6.07 36.95 -15.35
C SER A 237 -4.82 36.50 -14.60
N GLY A 238 -4.54 35.19 -14.54
CA GLY A 238 -3.47 34.61 -13.71
C GLY A 238 -3.75 34.65 -12.20
N LYS A 239 -4.94 35.09 -11.78
CA LYS A 239 -5.31 35.19 -10.36
C LYS A 239 -5.34 33.80 -9.70
N LEU A 240 -4.66 33.65 -8.56
CA LEU A 240 -4.79 32.46 -7.72
C LEU A 240 -6.23 32.31 -7.20
N LEU A 241 -6.84 31.16 -7.46
CA LEU A 241 -8.19 30.80 -7.04
C LEU A 241 -8.17 29.96 -5.77
N ALA A 242 -7.27 28.97 -5.71
CA ALA A 242 -7.04 28.11 -4.56
C ALA A 242 -5.63 27.52 -4.58
N GLU A 243 -5.15 27.11 -3.41
CA GLU A 243 -3.90 26.38 -3.21
C GLU A 243 -4.14 25.26 -2.19
N THR A 244 -3.43 24.14 -2.35
CA THR A 244 -3.41 23.04 -1.39
C THR A 244 -2.06 22.32 -1.39
N LYS A 245 -1.88 21.36 -0.49
CA LYS A 245 -0.75 20.42 -0.49
C LYS A 245 -1.24 18.98 -0.54
N MET A 246 -0.45 18.12 -1.18
CA MET A 246 -0.61 16.65 -1.13
C MET A 246 0.76 15.97 -0.99
N SER A 247 0.78 14.78 -0.40
CA SER A 247 1.98 13.95 -0.34
C SER A 247 2.24 13.27 -1.69
N ALA A 248 3.49 13.27 -2.12
CA ALA A 248 4.00 12.49 -3.24
C ALA A 248 4.82 11.29 -2.71
N PRO A 249 4.17 10.21 -2.22
CA PRO A 249 4.86 9.09 -1.60
C PRO A 249 5.88 8.47 -2.54
N VAL A 250 7.06 8.09 -2.03
CA VAL A 250 8.06 7.29 -2.74
C VAL A 250 9.02 6.61 -1.75
N SER A 251 9.45 5.38 -2.07
CA SER A 251 10.39 4.61 -1.25
C SER A 251 11.42 3.84 -2.09
N GLY A 252 12.65 3.78 -1.59
CA GLY A 252 13.67 2.80 -1.98
C GLY A 252 13.87 1.70 -0.93
N GLU A 253 13.01 1.65 0.11
CA GLU A 253 13.18 0.73 1.23
C GLU A 253 12.76 -0.69 0.85
N LEU A 254 13.74 -1.56 0.69
CA LEU A 254 13.58 -2.96 0.33
C LEU A 254 14.55 -3.80 1.16
N GLY A 255 14.02 -4.74 1.94
CA GLY A 255 14.79 -5.63 2.82
C GLY A 255 15.55 -6.73 2.08
N CYS A 256 15.81 -6.61 0.77
CA CYS A 256 16.47 -7.64 -0.03
C CYS A 256 17.83 -8.08 0.54
N TYR A 257 18.56 -7.14 1.15
CA TYR A 257 19.87 -7.38 1.78
C TYR A 257 19.82 -8.36 2.97
N ILE A 258 18.63 -8.56 3.58
CA ILE A 258 18.43 -9.47 4.70
C ILE A 258 18.68 -10.94 4.28
N CYS A 259 18.43 -11.26 3.01
CA CYS A 259 18.62 -12.62 2.46
C CYS A 259 19.69 -12.68 1.36
N HIS A 260 19.82 -11.65 0.52
CA HIS A 260 20.84 -11.57 -0.55
C HIS A 260 22.15 -10.90 -0.08
N GLY A 261 22.35 -10.69 1.22
CA GLY A 261 23.59 -10.13 1.75
C GLY A 261 23.80 -8.64 1.42
N GLY A 262 24.97 -8.13 1.80
CA GLY A 262 25.28 -6.70 1.75
C GLY A 262 24.59 -5.88 2.84
N THR A 263 24.36 -4.60 2.56
CA THR A 263 23.70 -3.63 3.43
C THR A 263 22.70 -2.79 2.63
N PRO A 264 21.88 -1.94 3.28
CA PRO A 264 21.23 -0.82 2.60
C PRO A 264 22.25 0.10 1.90
N ASN A 265 21.79 0.82 0.87
CA ASN A 265 22.59 1.75 0.06
C ASN A 265 22.89 3.07 0.80
N LYS A 266 21.88 3.63 1.46
CA LYS A 266 21.96 4.80 2.34
C LYS A 266 21.53 4.39 3.76
N ASP A 267 21.37 5.36 4.66
CA ASP A 267 20.99 5.11 6.04
C ASP A 267 19.66 4.33 6.12
N GLY A 268 19.75 3.03 6.39
CA GLY A 268 18.66 2.05 6.43
C GLY A 268 17.83 1.81 5.14
N VAL A 269 18.01 2.58 4.06
CA VAL A 269 17.16 2.56 2.85
C VAL A 269 17.98 2.42 1.56
N GLY A 270 17.46 1.66 0.59
CA GLY A 270 18.02 1.53 -0.76
C GLY A 270 18.84 0.25 -0.99
N LEU A 271 19.07 -0.10 -2.26
CA LEU A 271 19.72 -1.34 -2.70
C LEU A 271 21.23 -1.15 -2.94
N SER A 272 22.10 -1.70 -2.08
CA SER A 272 23.55 -1.59 -2.29
C SER A 272 24.05 -2.43 -3.48
N ASP A 273 25.21 -2.05 -4.02
CA ASP A 273 25.93 -2.78 -5.07
C ASP A 273 26.17 -4.26 -4.71
N ALA A 274 26.50 -4.56 -3.45
CA ALA A 274 26.72 -5.92 -2.99
C ALA A 274 25.43 -6.76 -3.09
N THR A 275 24.34 -6.26 -2.52
CA THR A 275 23.03 -6.90 -2.59
C THR A 275 22.54 -7.05 -4.03
N ALA A 276 22.74 -6.03 -4.87
CA ALA A 276 22.33 -6.06 -6.27
C ALA A 276 23.09 -7.14 -7.07
N ARG A 277 24.41 -7.28 -6.84
CA ARG A 277 25.23 -8.32 -7.47
C ARG A 277 24.80 -9.72 -7.06
N ASP A 278 24.53 -9.93 -5.77
CA ASP A 278 24.12 -11.24 -5.23
C ASP A 278 22.71 -11.64 -5.73
N ILE A 279 21.79 -10.68 -5.89
CA ILE A 279 20.49 -10.91 -6.57
C ILE A 279 20.68 -11.38 -8.02
N LEU A 280 21.56 -10.72 -8.79
CA LEU A 280 21.83 -11.11 -10.18
C LEU A 280 22.56 -12.46 -10.27
N ALA A 281 23.51 -12.73 -9.36
CA ALA A 281 24.19 -14.03 -9.26
C ALA A 281 23.20 -15.17 -8.98
N ASP A 282 22.26 -14.97 -8.06
CA ASP A 282 21.19 -15.93 -7.79
C ASP A 282 20.25 -16.07 -8.99
N HIS A 283 19.91 -14.99 -9.69
CA HIS A 283 19.09 -15.07 -10.91
C HIS A 283 19.80 -15.92 -11.99
N ASP A 284 21.06 -15.62 -12.28
CA ASP A 284 21.87 -16.33 -13.26
C ASP A 284 22.01 -17.82 -12.92
N LYS A 285 22.30 -18.14 -11.66
CA LYS A 285 22.37 -19.51 -11.15
C LYS A 285 21.05 -20.28 -11.22
N ASN A 286 19.91 -19.63 -10.95
CA ASN A 286 18.60 -20.31 -10.90
C ASN A 286 17.91 -20.39 -12.28
N VAL A 287 18.24 -19.49 -13.22
CA VAL A 287 17.53 -19.32 -14.51
C VAL A 287 18.42 -19.62 -15.72
N GLY A 288 19.75 -19.59 -15.58
CA GLY A 288 20.70 -19.79 -16.68
C GLY A 288 20.95 -18.53 -17.51
N THR A 289 20.85 -17.36 -16.89
CA THR A 289 21.15 -16.06 -17.51
C THR A 289 22.60 -15.62 -17.23
N ASN A 290 22.99 -14.44 -17.74
CA ASN A 290 24.31 -13.83 -17.54
C ASN A 290 24.17 -12.33 -17.15
N LEU A 291 23.12 -12.00 -16.40
CA LEU A 291 22.72 -10.62 -16.09
C LEU A 291 23.77 -9.91 -15.22
N LEU A 292 24.44 -10.63 -14.32
CA LEU A 292 25.48 -10.06 -13.47
C LEU A 292 26.65 -9.54 -14.31
N ALA A 293 27.17 -10.38 -15.23
CA ALA A 293 28.29 -9.98 -16.08
C ALA A 293 27.91 -8.88 -17.09
N GLU A 294 26.66 -8.85 -17.57
CA GLU A 294 26.16 -7.74 -18.37
C GLU A 294 26.12 -6.44 -17.57
N ALA A 295 25.60 -6.46 -16.34
CA ALA A 295 25.58 -5.31 -15.43
C ALA A 295 26.99 -4.81 -15.07
N GLU A 296 27.91 -5.72 -14.71
CA GLU A 296 29.31 -5.39 -14.42
C GLU A 296 30.05 -4.83 -15.64
N ALA A 297 29.63 -5.21 -16.85
CA ALA A 297 30.10 -4.64 -18.11
C ALA A 297 29.33 -3.38 -18.56
N GLY A 298 28.61 -2.72 -17.63
CA GLY A 298 27.92 -1.46 -17.84
C GLY A 298 26.62 -1.57 -18.65
N ARG A 299 26.00 -2.76 -18.72
CA ARG A 299 24.74 -3.03 -19.45
C ARG A 299 23.65 -3.60 -18.53
N PRO A 300 23.21 -2.84 -17.50
CA PRO A 300 22.13 -3.27 -16.61
C PRO A 300 20.85 -3.57 -17.37
N GLN A 301 20.07 -4.50 -16.84
CA GLN A 301 18.81 -4.92 -17.47
C GLN A 301 17.60 -4.26 -16.79
N TYR A 302 16.57 -4.01 -17.59
CA TYR A 302 15.23 -3.72 -17.06
C TYR A 302 14.50 -5.05 -16.85
N CYS A 303 14.19 -5.40 -15.60
CA CYS A 303 13.57 -6.68 -15.28
C CYS A 303 12.24 -6.90 -16.04
N LEU A 304 11.54 -5.80 -16.36
CA LEU A 304 10.24 -5.82 -17.02
C LEU A 304 10.30 -6.04 -18.55
N ASP A 305 11.50 -6.04 -19.16
CA ASP A 305 11.71 -6.55 -20.52
C ASP A 305 11.45 -8.06 -20.62
N CYS A 306 11.61 -8.79 -19.51
CA CYS A 306 11.31 -10.22 -19.42
C CYS A 306 10.03 -10.49 -18.62
N HIS A 307 9.84 -9.80 -17.50
CA HIS A 307 8.76 -10.06 -16.55
C HIS A 307 7.60 -9.07 -16.74
N ALA A 308 6.45 -9.54 -17.23
CA ALA A 308 5.28 -8.70 -17.51
C ALA A 308 4.78 -7.90 -16.28
N ALA A 309 4.29 -6.67 -16.50
CA ALA A 309 3.79 -5.78 -15.44
C ALA A 309 2.75 -4.75 -15.93
N ASN A 310 1.48 -4.99 -15.59
CA ASN A 310 0.33 -4.19 -16.05
C ASN A 310 0.19 -2.77 -15.48
N ASN A 311 0.93 -2.42 -14.41
CA ASN A 311 0.97 -1.03 -13.92
C ASN A 311 1.66 -0.09 -14.92
N VAL A 312 2.71 -0.58 -15.58
CA VAL A 312 3.51 0.17 -16.57
C VAL A 312 3.29 -0.34 -18.00
N ASN A 313 2.29 -1.21 -18.20
CA ASN A 313 1.98 -1.89 -19.46
C ASN A 313 3.20 -2.62 -20.08
N ALA A 314 4.10 -3.16 -19.26
CA ALA A 314 5.24 -3.95 -19.74
C ALA A 314 4.76 -5.34 -20.18
N PRO A 315 4.93 -5.74 -21.45
CA PRO A 315 4.39 -7.00 -21.97
C PRO A 315 5.15 -8.23 -21.47
N GLY A 316 6.43 -8.09 -21.11
CA GLY A 316 7.31 -9.22 -20.79
C GLY A 316 7.50 -10.20 -21.94
N LYS A 317 7.91 -11.43 -21.61
CA LYS A 317 8.06 -12.57 -22.53
C LYS A 317 6.97 -13.62 -22.23
N PRO A 318 6.40 -14.29 -23.24
CA PRO A 318 5.22 -15.15 -23.07
C PRO A 318 5.44 -16.34 -22.13
N ASP A 319 6.62 -16.96 -22.17
CA ASP A 319 6.95 -18.13 -21.33
C ASP A 319 7.57 -17.77 -19.97
N VAL A 320 7.60 -16.48 -19.62
CA VAL A 320 8.19 -15.95 -18.38
C VAL A 320 7.10 -15.44 -17.45
N LEU A 321 7.16 -15.81 -16.18
CA LEU A 321 6.22 -15.33 -15.16
C LEU A 321 6.24 -13.80 -15.07
N SER A 322 5.07 -13.17 -14.91
CA SER A 322 4.95 -11.75 -14.59
C SER A 322 5.77 -11.40 -13.33
N MET A 323 6.22 -10.15 -13.20
CA MET A 323 7.16 -9.76 -12.14
C MET A 323 6.64 -10.09 -10.73
N SER A 324 5.33 -9.88 -10.55
CA SER A 324 4.63 -10.24 -9.31
C SER A 324 4.60 -11.75 -9.07
N ALA A 325 4.33 -12.58 -10.07
CA ALA A 325 4.31 -14.03 -9.90
C ALA A 325 5.70 -14.65 -9.72
N ALA A 326 6.72 -14.09 -10.38
CA ALA A 326 8.11 -14.50 -10.21
C ALA A 326 8.62 -14.21 -8.79
N LEU A 327 8.49 -12.97 -8.32
CA LEU A 327 8.96 -12.55 -7.01
C LEU A 327 8.20 -13.25 -5.88
N HIS A 328 6.88 -13.13 -5.82
CA HIS A 328 6.11 -13.76 -4.74
C HIS A 328 6.19 -15.27 -4.81
N GLY A 329 6.06 -15.88 -5.99
CA GLY A 329 6.10 -17.33 -6.16
C GLY A 329 7.41 -17.97 -5.72
N LYS A 330 8.55 -17.27 -5.87
CA LYS A 330 9.86 -17.72 -5.38
C LYS A 330 10.02 -17.48 -3.87
N HIS A 331 9.79 -16.26 -3.39
CA HIS A 331 10.10 -15.89 -2.00
C HIS A 331 9.11 -16.47 -0.98
N ALA A 332 7.84 -16.67 -1.36
CA ALA A 332 6.82 -17.36 -0.56
C ALA A 332 7.08 -18.86 -0.35
N GLN A 333 8.23 -19.39 -0.77
CA GLN A 333 8.71 -20.72 -0.40
C GLN A 333 9.66 -20.68 0.82
N TYR A 334 10.23 -19.51 1.15
CA TYR A 334 11.29 -19.37 2.16
C TYR A 334 10.91 -18.49 3.37
N MET A 335 9.81 -17.72 3.28
CA MET A 335 9.43 -16.72 4.30
C MET A 335 8.01 -17.00 4.82
N GLN A 336 7.91 -17.67 5.98
CA GLN A 336 6.70 -18.40 6.40
C GLN A 336 6.18 -18.07 7.82
N ASN A 337 6.45 -16.87 8.34
CA ASN A 337 6.02 -16.53 9.71
C ASN A 337 4.53 -16.16 9.83
N GLY A 338 3.80 -16.09 8.72
CA GLY A 338 2.37 -15.77 8.68
C GLY A 338 2.01 -14.35 9.14
N SER A 339 2.98 -13.43 9.23
CA SER A 339 2.77 -12.08 9.75
C SER A 339 3.06 -10.99 8.72
N ILE A 340 2.53 -9.80 9.00
CA ILE A 340 2.73 -8.59 8.18
C ILE A 340 4.22 -8.23 7.98
N GLU A 341 5.09 -8.58 8.93
CA GLU A 341 6.53 -8.32 8.81
C GLU A 341 7.16 -9.08 7.63
N THR A 342 6.59 -10.22 7.20
CA THR A 342 7.06 -10.90 5.98
C THR A 342 6.75 -10.09 4.71
N CYS A 343 5.64 -9.35 4.66
CA CYS A 343 5.39 -8.37 3.60
C CYS A 343 6.37 -7.18 3.72
N GLY A 344 6.65 -6.75 4.96
CA GLY A 344 7.62 -5.70 5.32
C GLY A 344 9.08 -5.98 4.92
N LEU A 345 9.43 -7.21 4.53
CA LEU A 345 10.75 -7.54 3.97
C LEU A 345 10.92 -7.06 2.52
N CYS A 346 9.83 -6.86 1.78
CA CYS A 346 9.86 -6.49 0.36
C CYS A 346 9.01 -5.25 0.03
N HIS A 347 8.18 -4.80 0.96
CA HIS A 347 7.41 -3.57 0.86
C HIS A 347 7.72 -2.66 2.05
N PRO A 348 7.67 -1.33 1.90
CA PRO A 348 8.00 -0.39 2.98
C PRO A 348 6.86 -0.35 4.01
N SER A 349 6.77 -1.36 4.87
CA SER A 349 5.68 -1.52 5.85
C SER A 349 6.10 -2.26 7.12
N SER A 350 7.39 -2.52 7.32
CA SER A 350 7.88 -3.10 8.58
C SER A 350 7.78 -2.06 9.70
N ALA A 351 7.39 -2.47 10.90
CA ALA A 351 7.39 -1.58 12.08
C ALA A 351 8.80 -1.10 12.49
N LYS A 352 9.86 -1.60 11.82
CA LYS A 352 11.27 -1.19 11.99
C LYS A 352 11.82 -0.41 10.79
N GLY A 353 11.00 -0.19 9.75
CA GLY A 353 11.37 0.60 8.59
C GLY A 353 11.34 2.10 8.87
N GLN A 354 11.97 2.87 7.99
CA GLN A 354 11.92 4.34 7.93
C GLN A 354 10.88 4.84 6.93
N VAL A 355 10.14 3.94 6.27
CA VAL A 355 9.04 4.29 5.37
C VAL A 355 7.83 3.38 5.64
N TYR A 356 6.63 3.97 5.59
CA TYR A 356 5.38 3.32 5.99
C TYR A 356 4.25 3.48 4.94
N CYS A 357 4.35 2.72 3.86
CA CYS A 357 3.54 2.85 2.65
C CYS A 357 2.05 2.54 2.83
N GLU A 358 1.70 1.59 3.68
CA GLU A 358 0.33 1.43 4.19
C GLU A 358 0.22 2.26 5.46
N ARG A 359 -0.64 3.27 5.48
CA ARG A 359 -0.77 4.21 6.60
C ARG A 359 -2.19 4.75 6.71
N ASP A 360 -3.19 3.99 6.31
CA ASP A 360 -4.56 4.50 6.20
C ASP A 360 -5.44 4.26 7.42
N VAL A 361 -6.66 4.79 7.38
CA VAL A 361 -7.66 4.65 8.44
C VAL A 361 -7.89 3.20 8.91
N HIS A 362 -7.75 2.19 8.04
CA HIS A 362 -7.95 0.78 8.39
C HIS A 362 -6.86 0.28 9.34
N ARG A 363 -5.62 0.77 9.18
CA ARG A 363 -4.52 0.51 10.10
C ARG A 363 -4.84 0.92 11.52
N GLY A 364 -5.40 2.12 11.67
CA GLY A 364 -5.82 2.62 12.98
C GLY A 364 -7.07 1.91 13.55
N PHE A 365 -7.62 0.93 12.84
CA PHE A 365 -8.58 -0.05 13.35
C PHE A 365 -7.97 -1.46 13.51
N GLY A 366 -6.64 -1.58 13.42
CA GLY A 366 -5.90 -2.83 13.61
C GLY A 366 -5.87 -3.77 12.41
N MET A 367 -6.22 -3.29 11.21
CA MET A 367 -6.00 -4.05 9.96
C MET A 367 -4.57 -3.88 9.45
N ASP A 368 -4.13 -4.80 8.60
CA ASP A 368 -2.87 -4.70 7.85
C ASP A 368 -3.03 -5.17 6.39
N CYS A 369 -1.93 -5.21 5.62
CA CYS A 369 -1.95 -5.62 4.21
C CYS A 369 -2.60 -7.00 3.98
N MET A 370 -2.54 -7.93 4.93
CA MET A 370 -3.09 -9.28 4.80
C MET A 370 -4.62 -9.28 4.83
N ASN A 371 -5.26 -8.34 5.56
CA ASN A 371 -6.72 -8.16 5.50
C ASN A 371 -7.21 -7.91 4.07
N CYS A 372 -6.42 -7.25 3.23
CA CYS A 372 -6.79 -6.92 1.86
C CYS A 372 -6.15 -7.84 0.81
N HIS A 373 -4.91 -8.28 1.00
CA HIS A 373 -4.12 -9.01 0.00
C HIS A 373 -3.93 -10.51 0.27
N GLY A 374 -4.30 -10.99 1.47
CA GLY A 374 -3.95 -12.32 1.98
C GLY A 374 -2.55 -12.39 2.57
N THR A 375 -2.22 -13.50 3.22
CA THR A 375 -0.83 -13.81 3.62
C THR A 375 0.10 -13.93 2.40
N LEU A 376 1.42 -13.91 2.60
CA LEU A 376 2.37 -14.05 1.48
C LEU A 376 2.14 -15.33 0.65
N PRO A 377 1.93 -16.54 1.22
CA PRO A 377 1.60 -17.73 0.45
C PRO A 377 0.28 -17.62 -0.32
N GLU A 378 -0.77 -17.06 0.27
CA GLU A 378 -2.06 -16.83 -0.38
C GLU A 378 -1.96 -15.85 -1.56
N HIS A 379 -1.22 -14.75 -1.37
CA HIS A 379 -0.94 -13.78 -2.42
C HIS A 379 -0.16 -14.42 -3.57
N ALA A 380 0.92 -15.15 -3.26
CA ALA A 380 1.74 -15.86 -4.22
C ALA A 380 0.92 -16.88 -5.01
N ALA A 381 0.08 -17.68 -4.34
CA ALA A 381 -0.83 -18.62 -4.99
C ALA A 381 -1.78 -17.90 -5.95
N SER A 382 -2.38 -16.77 -5.54
CA SER A 382 -3.31 -16.01 -6.37
C SER A 382 -2.68 -15.52 -7.69
N VAL A 383 -1.45 -14.98 -7.63
CA VAL A 383 -0.78 -14.47 -8.84
C VAL A 383 -0.18 -15.57 -9.71
N LEU A 384 0.21 -16.71 -9.11
CA LEU A 384 0.63 -17.91 -9.84
C LEU A 384 -0.57 -18.59 -10.54
N MET A 385 -1.75 -18.62 -9.90
CA MET A 385 -2.96 -19.24 -10.46
C MET A 385 -3.45 -18.55 -11.73
N LYS A 386 -3.20 -17.24 -11.89
CA LYS A 386 -3.45 -16.52 -13.15
C LYS A 386 -2.56 -16.99 -14.31
N GLN A 387 -1.40 -17.56 -14.01
CA GLN A 387 -0.40 -18.02 -14.98
C GLN A 387 -0.18 -19.52 -14.88
N LYS A 388 -1.16 -20.26 -14.31
CA LYS A 388 -1.06 -21.68 -13.96
C LYS A 388 -0.68 -22.60 -15.11
N ASP A 389 -0.82 -22.17 -16.36
CA ASP A 389 -0.49 -22.97 -17.54
C ASP A 389 1.02 -23.03 -17.80
N LEU A 390 1.78 -22.01 -17.36
CA LEU A 390 3.23 -21.97 -17.45
C LEU A 390 3.88 -23.02 -16.52
N PRO A 391 4.89 -23.79 -17.00
CA PRO A 391 5.57 -24.80 -16.18
C PRO A 391 6.17 -24.25 -14.87
N ALA A 392 6.69 -23.01 -14.92
CA ALA A 392 7.23 -22.32 -13.75
C ALA A 392 6.15 -22.01 -12.70
N ALA A 393 4.91 -21.69 -13.12
CA ALA A 393 3.81 -21.45 -12.20
C ALA A 393 3.40 -22.74 -11.50
N LYS A 394 3.19 -23.83 -12.27
CA LYS A 394 2.86 -25.17 -11.75
C LYS A 394 3.88 -25.61 -10.69
N LYS A 395 5.17 -25.52 -11.02
CA LYS A 395 6.27 -25.91 -10.12
C LYS A 395 6.33 -25.08 -8.83
N SER A 396 6.03 -23.79 -8.90
CA SER A 396 5.98 -22.93 -7.71
C SER A 396 4.73 -23.21 -6.87
N LEU A 397 3.56 -23.43 -7.48
CA LEU A 397 2.32 -23.81 -6.79
C LEU A 397 2.49 -25.13 -6.01
N GLU A 398 3.06 -26.16 -6.62
CA GLU A 398 3.34 -27.43 -5.95
C GLU A 398 4.23 -27.28 -4.71
N ARG A 399 5.26 -26.41 -4.79
CA ARG A 399 6.14 -26.11 -3.65
C ARG A 399 5.51 -25.21 -2.59
N LEU A 400 4.47 -24.47 -2.95
CA LEU A 400 3.76 -23.54 -2.08
C LEU A 400 2.71 -24.23 -1.21
N LYS A 401 2.18 -25.38 -1.67
CA LYS A 401 1.14 -26.17 -0.96
C LYS A 401 1.39 -26.36 0.55
N PRO A 402 2.60 -26.69 1.04
CA PRO A 402 2.84 -26.90 2.47
C PRO A 402 2.75 -25.64 3.34
N TYR A 403 2.68 -24.46 2.72
CA TYR A 403 2.66 -23.15 3.38
C TYR A 403 1.32 -22.42 3.26
N LEU A 404 0.34 -23.02 2.56
CA LEU A 404 -1.02 -22.51 2.49
C LEU A 404 -1.78 -22.86 3.78
N PRO A 405 -2.76 -22.05 4.21
CA PRO A 405 -3.55 -22.33 5.40
C PRO A 405 -4.23 -23.70 5.38
N GLU A 406 -4.46 -24.28 6.56
CA GLU A 406 -5.25 -25.50 6.68
C GLU A 406 -6.67 -25.28 6.14
N GLY A 407 -7.17 -26.23 5.34
CA GLY A 407 -8.46 -26.09 4.66
C GLY A 407 -8.47 -25.14 3.46
N PHE A 408 -7.32 -24.63 3.02
CA PHE A 408 -7.22 -23.84 1.78
C PHE A 408 -7.66 -24.66 0.56
N THR A 409 -8.79 -24.27 -0.05
CA THR A 409 -9.38 -24.98 -1.19
C THR A 409 -8.89 -24.43 -2.54
N GLU A 410 -8.93 -23.11 -2.74
CA GLU A 410 -8.46 -22.46 -3.97
C GLU A 410 -8.07 -20.98 -3.80
N ALA A 411 -7.06 -20.56 -4.59
CA ALA A 411 -6.77 -19.15 -4.85
C ALA A 411 -7.47 -18.72 -6.14
N LYS A 412 -8.31 -17.67 -6.09
CA LYS A 412 -8.85 -17.09 -7.32
C LYS A 412 -7.71 -16.40 -8.08
N PRO A 413 -7.56 -16.67 -9.39
CA PRO A 413 -6.57 -16.01 -10.23
C PRO A 413 -6.54 -14.49 -10.05
N ARG A 414 -5.34 -13.96 -9.74
CA ARG A 414 -5.08 -12.53 -9.58
C ARG A 414 -4.10 -12.04 -10.64
N GLU A 415 -4.61 -11.32 -11.63
CA GLU A 415 -3.79 -10.58 -12.57
C GLU A 415 -3.18 -9.34 -11.90
N ASN A 416 -1.86 -9.24 -11.90
CA ASN A 416 -1.15 -8.18 -11.19
C ASN A 416 -1.56 -6.80 -11.69
N TRP A 417 -1.73 -5.84 -10.77
CA TRP A 417 -2.16 -4.45 -11.01
C TRP A 417 -3.54 -4.25 -11.67
N ILE A 418 -4.25 -5.32 -12.03
CA ILE A 418 -5.63 -5.30 -12.52
C ILE A 418 -6.56 -5.84 -11.44
N ASN A 419 -6.31 -7.06 -10.96
CA ASN A 419 -7.06 -7.66 -9.86
C ASN A 419 -6.54 -7.15 -8.51
N GLN A 420 -7.33 -6.31 -7.87
CA GLN A 420 -7.03 -5.63 -6.60
C GLN A 420 -8.18 -5.77 -5.61
N PRO A 421 -7.93 -5.55 -4.31
CA PRO A 421 -8.96 -5.62 -3.28
C PRO A 421 -10.08 -4.62 -3.58
N ASP A 422 -11.33 -5.08 -3.44
CA ASP A 422 -12.49 -4.20 -3.46
C ASP A 422 -12.72 -3.60 -2.06
N CYS A 423 -13.14 -2.34 -1.97
CA CYS A 423 -13.62 -1.77 -0.72
C CYS A 423 -15.04 -2.26 -0.38
N LEU A 424 -15.87 -2.54 -1.40
CA LEU A 424 -17.26 -2.97 -1.24
C LEU A 424 -17.39 -4.41 -0.71
N SER A 425 -16.34 -5.24 -0.79
CA SER A 425 -16.30 -6.56 -0.13
C SER A 425 -16.44 -6.47 1.39
N CYS A 426 -16.04 -5.33 1.97
CA CYS A 426 -16.13 -5.05 3.42
C CYS A 426 -17.16 -3.96 3.73
N HIS A 427 -17.28 -2.92 2.90
CA HIS A 427 -18.20 -1.81 3.16
C HIS A 427 -19.63 -2.04 2.66
N THR A 428 -19.85 -3.10 1.85
CA THR A 428 -21.10 -3.39 1.14
C THR A 428 -21.50 -2.28 0.14
N LYS A 429 -22.42 -2.59 -0.77
CA LYS A 429 -22.97 -1.62 -1.74
C LYS A 429 -23.57 -0.36 -1.10
N ASP A 430 -24.04 -0.44 0.15
CA ASP A 430 -24.66 0.67 0.87
C ASP A 430 -23.63 1.52 1.64
N HIS A 431 -22.33 1.29 1.44
CA HIS A 431 -21.21 2.03 2.02
C HIS A 431 -21.23 2.08 3.57
N THR A 432 -21.72 1.01 4.18
CA THR A 432 -21.87 0.86 5.64
C THR A 432 -20.55 0.59 6.36
N LYS A 433 -20.58 0.68 7.69
CA LYS A 433 -19.43 0.37 8.55
C LYS A 433 -19.12 -1.14 8.54
N ALA A 434 -17.88 -1.47 8.17
CA ALA A 434 -17.35 -2.83 8.22
C ALA A 434 -17.00 -3.30 9.65
N SER A 435 -16.88 -4.62 9.83
CA SER A 435 -16.23 -5.25 10.99
C SER A 435 -14.72 -5.36 10.76
N THR A 436 -13.92 -5.15 11.80
CA THR A 436 -12.45 -5.25 11.74
C THR A 436 -11.93 -6.66 11.46
N LYS A 437 -12.81 -7.67 11.49
CA LYS A 437 -12.51 -9.07 11.17
C LYS A 437 -12.77 -9.46 9.71
N MET A 438 -13.24 -8.53 8.87
CA MET A 438 -13.48 -8.82 7.45
C MET A 438 -12.20 -8.79 6.62
N THR A 439 -12.26 -9.40 5.45
CA THR A 439 -11.15 -9.47 4.50
C THR A 439 -11.64 -9.29 3.06
N SER A 440 -10.86 -8.53 2.28
CA SER A 440 -11.02 -8.41 0.83
C SER A 440 -10.16 -9.45 0.08
N TYR A 441 -9.44 -10.34 0.78
CA TYR A 441 -8.71 -11.42 0.13
C TYR A 441 -9.67 -12.32 -0.67
N ASN A 442 -9.23 -12.77 -1.84
CA ASN A 442 -10.03 -13.55 -2.77
C ASN A 442 -11.31 -12.83 -3.27
N GLN A 443 -11.40 -11.51 -3.12
CA GLN A 443 -12.50 -10.65 -3.59
C GLN A 443 -11.92 -9.51 -4.43
N TRP A 444 -11.79 -9.77 -5.73
CA TRP A 444 -11.06 -8.91 -6.66
C TRP A 444 -11.97 -8.08 -7.54
N ILE A 445 -11.65 -6.80 -7.68
CA ILE A 445 -12.08 -5.99 -8.83
C ILE A 445 -11.50 -6.64 -10.09
N THR A 446 -12.32 -6.84 -11.14
CA THR A 446 -11.88 -7.56 -12.35
C THR A 446 -11.27 -6.68 -13.44
N GLU A 447 -11.53 -5.37 -13.41
CA GLU A 447 -11.16 -4.46 -14.50
C GLU A 447 -10.50 -3.16 -14.00
N LYS A 448 -9.51 -2.66 -14.77
CA LYS A 448 -8.72 -1.48 -14.41
C LYS A 448 -9.56 -0.21 -14.17
N PRO A 449 -10.64 0.10 -14.92
CA PRO A 449 -11.45 1.30 -14.68
C PRO A 449 -12.13 1.34 -13.31
N HIS A 450 -12.51 0.16 -12.78
CA HIS A 450 -13.25 0.00 -11.52
C HIS A 450 -12.37 0.00 -10.27
N LEU A 451 -11.05 0.18 -10.42
CA LEU A 451 -10.15 0.35 -9.27
C LEU A 451 -10.53 1.61 -8.50
N TYR A 452 -10.60 1.53 -7.16
CA TYR A 452 -10.90 2.66 -6.25
C TYR A 452 -10.27 4.02 -6.64
N ARG A 453 -9.00 4.03 -7.04
CA ARG A 453 -8.26 5.23 -7.49
C ARG A 453 -8.80 5.92 -8.74
N PHE A 454 -9.63 5.22 -9.50
CA PHE A 454 -10.22 5.62 -10.78
C PHE A 454 -11.75 5.66 -10.74
N GLU A 455 -12.37 5.15 -9.68
CA GLU A 455 -13.83 5.07 -9.58
C GLU A 455 -14.44 6.40 -9.08
N LYS A 456 -15.68 6.66 -9.50
CA LYS A 456 -16.49 7.81 -9.06
C LYS A 456 -17.47 7.39 -7.99
N ALA A 457 -17.92 8.34 -7.17
CA ALA A 457 -19.05 8.14 -6.27
C ALA A 457 -20.34 7.84 -7.05
N ASP A 458 -21.20 6.96 -6.51
CA ASP A 458 -22.46 6.49 -7.13
C ASP A 458 -23.30 7.62 -7.75
N ASN A 459 -23.36 8.77 -7.07
CA ASN A 459 -24.22 9.90 -7.38
C ASN A 459 -23.43 11.15 -7.78
N GLY A 460 -22.44 11.04 -8.68
CA GLY A 460 -21.86 12.22 -9.31
C GLY A 460 -20.54 12.03 -10.05
N ASP A 461 -19.81 13.13 -10.21
CA ASP A 461 -18.51 13.18 -10.90
C ASP A 461 -17.30 13.23 -9.95
N MET A 462 -17.53 13.26 -8.63
CA MET A 462 -16.45 13.22 -7.64
C MET A 462 -15.80 11.84 -7.61
N MET A 463 -14.47 11.81 -7.72
CA MET A 463 -13.66 10.60 -7.61
C MET A 463 -13.60 10.16 -6.14
N CYS A 464 -13.64 8.85 -5.86
CA CYS A 464 -13.60 8.36 -4.47
C CYS A 464 -12.37 8.88 -3.72
N ALA A 465 -11.20 8.85 -4.36
CA ALA A 465 -9.95 9.34 -3.81
C ALA A 465 -9.88 10.86 -3.59
N ALA A 466 -10.76 11.67 -4.21
CA ALA A 466 -10.83 13.10 -3.94
C ALA A 466 -11.38 13.40 -2.54
N CYS A 467 -12.37 12.62 -2.08
CA CYS A 467 -12.97 12.80 -0.75
C CYS A 467 -12.25 11.97 0.32
N HIS A 468 -11.74 10.80 -0.04
CA HIS A 468 -11.19 9.82 0.90
C HIS A 468 -9.66 9.75 0.91
N GLY A 469 -8.95 10.32 -0.07
CA GLY A 469 -7.51 10.17 -0.22
C GLY A 469 -7.11 8.93 -1.04
N SER A 470 -5.80 8.77 -1.26
CA SER A 470 -5.23 7.65 -2.03
C SER A 470 -5.52 6.30 -1.38
N PRO A 471 -5.61 5.18 -2.12
CA PRO A 471 -5.59 3.85 -1.49
C PRO A 471 -4.29 3.71 -0.67
N HIS A 472 -4.30 2.98 0.45
CA HIS A 472 -3.18 2.89 1.41
C HIS A 472 -2.80 4.21 2.12
N ALA A 473 -3.48 5.32 1.82
CA ALA A 473 -3.41 6.59 2.54
C ALA A 473 -4.80 7.26 2.65
N VAL A 474 -5.84 6.44 2.85
CA VAL A 474 -7.23 6.87 3.06
C VAL A 474 -7.37 7.58 4.41
N TYR A 475 -8.06 8.71 4.42
CA TYR A 475 -8.16 9.63 5.54
C TYR A 475 -8.94 9.08 6.75
N PRO A 476 -8.49 9.35 8.00
CA PRO A 476 -7.19 9.94 8.35
C PRO A 476 -6.06 8.96 8.03
N ALA A 477 -4.98 9.48 7.45
CA ALA A 477 -3.74 8.75 7.33
C ALA A 477 -2.91 8.91 8.62
N SER A 478 -2.05 7.95 8.92
CA SER A 478 -1.10 7.99 10.02
C SER A 478 -0.04 9.08 9.80
N GLU A 479 0.27 9.81 10.88
CA GLU A 479 1.33 10.81 10.95
C GLU A 479 2.63 10.24 11.58
N ALA A 480 2.78 8.91 11.56
CA ALA A 480 3.98 8.22 11.99
C ALA A 480 5.23 8.75 11.27
N LEU A 481 6.40 8.55 11.89
CA LEU A 481 7.69 9.01 11.37
C LEU A 481 7.79 10.55 11.21
N GLY A 482 6.86 11.32 11.80
CA GLY A 482 6.92 12.78 11.90
C GLY A 482 6.17 13.56 10.80
N TYR A 483 5.48 12.90 9.88
CA TYR A 483 4.86 13.51 8.70
C TYR A 483 3.49 14.17 9.00
N SER A 484 3.48 15.16 9.90
CA SER A 484 2.27 15.84 10.40
C SER A 484 1.39 16.55 9.35
N GLU A 485 1.94 16.86 8.16
CA GLU A 485 1.21 17.47 7.04
C GLU A 485 0.45 16.45 6.17
N ILE A 486 0.54 15.15 6.42
CA ILE A 486 -0.04 14.14 5.50
C ILE A 486 -1.57 14.23 5.38
N ASN A 487 -2.23 14.75 6.42
CA ASN A 487 -3.66 15.05 6.49
C ASN A 487 -3.98 16.51 6.17
N TYR A 488 -3.13 17.23 5.41
CA TYR A 488 -3.25 18.67 5.14
C TYR A 488 -4.66 19.06 4.69
N GLN A 489 -5.16 18.45 3.61
CA GLN A 489 -6.47 18.78 3.02
C GLN A 489 -7.63 18.68 4.01
N PRO A 490 -7.92 17.54 4.65
CA PRO A 490 -9.05 17.46 5.58
C PRO A 490 -8.84 18.33 6.84
N LYS A 491 -7.62 18.41 7.40
CA LYS A 491 -7.33 19.33 8.51
C LYS A 491 -7.62 20.80 8.13
N THR A 492 -7.21 21.24 6.94
CA THR A 492 -7.41 22.61 6.45
C THR A 492 -8.88 22.90 6.08
N TYR A 493 -9.58 21.93 5.48
CA TYR A 493 -10.92 22.15 4.93
C TYR A 493 -12.07 21.98 5.93
N GLN A 494 -11.93 21.05 6.89
CA GLN A 494 -12.99 20.74 7.84
C GLN A 494 -12.53 20.70 9.31
N GLY A 495 -11.27 21.06 9.59
CA GLY A 495 -10.75 21.16 10.96
C GLY A 495 -10.34 19.83 11.61
N PHE A 496 -10.52 18.68 10.92
CA PHE A 496 -10.10 17.36 11.40
C PHE A 496 -9.73 16.43 10.24
N ALA A 497 -8.88 15.44 10.52
CA ALA A 497 -8.24 14.59 9.51
C ALA A 497 -9.13 13.52 8.83
N GLY A 498 -10.45 13.49 9.06
CA GLY A 498 -11.34 12.48 8.46
C GLY A 498 -11.62 12.71 6.97
N PRO A 499 -12.32 11.78 6.28
CA PRO A 499 -12.76 11.98 4.90
C PRO A 499 -13.58 13.25 4.72
N ILE A 500 -13.52 13.86 3.53
CA ILE A 500 -14.16 15.15 3.25
C ILE A 500 -15.68 15.06 3.36
N GLY A 501 -16.26 15.95 4.15
CA GLY A 501 -17.69 16.02 4.47
C GLY A 501 -18.15 15.05 5.56
N ALA A 502 -17.25 14.26 6.16
CA ALA A 502 -17.59 13.42 7.33
C ALA A 502 -18.14 14.28 8.49
N ASN A 503 -18.93 13.66 9.38
CA ASN A 503 -19.82 14.35 10.33
C ASN A 503 -20.90 15.22 9.64
N GLY A 504 -21.18 14.99 8.35
CA GLY A 504 -22.09 15.82 7.56
C GLY A 504 -21.59 17.25 7.34
N ASN A 505 -20.28 17.51 7.32
CA ASN A 505 -19.75 18.85 7.07
C ASN A 505 -19.84 19.24 5.58
N CYS A 506 -21.05 19.56 5.12
CA CYS A 506 -21.32 19.96 3.74
C CYS A 506 -20.61 21.28 3.35
N THR A 507 -20.21 22.11 4.32
CA THR A 507 -19.71 23.48 4.07
C THR A 507 -18.33 23.55 3.39
N VAL A 508 -17.62 22.42 3.27
CA VAL A 508 -16.40 22.31 2.46
C VAL A 508 -16.69 22.63 0.99
N CYS A 509 -17.79 22.09 0.46
CA CYS A 509 -18.19 22.26 -0.94
C CYS A 509 -19.39 23.20 -1.09
N HIS A 510 -20.39 23.09 -0.21
CA HIS A 510 -21.59 23.92 -0.28
C HIS A 510 -21.38 25.25 0.45
N LEU A 511 -22.03 26.32 -0.01
CA LEU A 511 -22.04 27.61 0.71
C LEU A 511 -23.05 27.63 1.87
N ASN A 512 -24.10 26.81 1.79
CA ASN A 512 -25.13 26.63 2.81
C ASN A 512 -25.36 25.13 3.04
N GLU A 513 -26.10 24.79 4.10
CA GLU A 513 -26.51 23.40 4.34
C GLU A 513 -27.52 22.95 3.27
N PRO A 514 -27.24 21.90 2.47
CA PRO A 514 -28.13 21.48 1.40
C PRO A 514 -29.39 20.79 1.94
N ALA A 515 -30.54 21.13 1.37
CA ALA A 515 -31.83 20.54 1.73
C ALA A 515 -31.94 19.06 1.32
N ASP A 516 -31.30 18.68 0.20
CA ASP A 516 -31.17 17.29 -0.23
C ASP A 516 -29.74 16.79 -0.03
N LYS A 517 -29.59 15.68 0.70
CA LYS A 517 -28.32 15.03 1.01
C LYS A 517 -28.12 13.70 0.27
N ASN A 518 -29.09 13.27 -0.53
CA ASN A 518 -29.06 11.96 -1.21
C ASN A 518 -28.01 11.86 -2.33
N TYR A 519 -27.42 12.98 -2.77
CA TYR A 519 -26.23 13.01 -3.64
C TYR A 519 -24.97 12.40 -3.00
N HIS A 520 -24.98 12.13 -1.70
CA HIS A 520 -23.87 11.53 -0.98
C HIS A 520 -24.31 10.22 -0.32
N HIS A 521 -23.41 9.24 -0.21
CA HIS A 521 -23.74 7.97 0.43
C HIS A 521 -24.04 8.15 1.93
N LYS A 522 -25.03 7.41 2.44
CA LYS A 522 -25.68 7.62 3.75
C LYS A 522 -24.73 7.68 4.96
N ASN A 523 -23.56 7.05 4.85
CA ASN A 523 -22.56 7.02 5.92
C ASN A 523 -21.85 8.38 6.15
N GLN A 524 -21.90 9.32 5.20
CA GLN A 524 -21.21 10.62 5.33
C GLN A 524 -21.74 11.47 6.50
N GLY A 525 -23.05 11.42 6.74
CA GLY A 525 -23.71 12.13 7.84
C GLY A 525 -23.61 11.44 9.21
N GLN A 526 -22.94 10.28 9.30
CA GLN A 526 -22.75 9.59 10.58
C GLN A 526 -21.59 10.21 11.38
N PRO A 527 -21.61 10.13 12.72
CA PRO A 527 -20.48 10.52 13.54
C PRO A 527 -19.20 9.76 13.14
N PHE A 528 -18.17 10.51 12.77
CA PHE A 528 -16.86 9.97 12.42
C PHE A 528 -16.20 9.41 13.68
N LEU A 529 -15.81 8.14 13.63
CA LEU A 529 -15.11 7.46 14.72
C LEU A 529 -13.60 7.62 14.50
N PRO A 530 -12.88 8.38 15.35
CA PRO A 530 -11.44 8.52 15.20
C PRO A 530 -10.75 7.16 15.45
N PRO A 531 -9.88 6.71 14.54
CA PRO A 531 -9.11 5.49 14.73
C PRO A 531 -8.00 5.69 15.77
N GLN A 532 -7.40 4.59 16.23
CA GLN A 532 -6.23 4.60 17.10
C GLN A 532 -5.03 3.95 16.40
N PHE A 533 -4.06 4.77 16.03
CA PHE A 533 -2.79 4.36 15.43
C PHE A 533 -1.82 3.74 16.46
N ALA A 534 -2.31 2.81 17.28
CA ALA A 534 -1.55 2.19 18.38
C ALA A 534 -0.40 1.28 17.91
N ASN A 535 -0.45 0.85 16.64
CA ASN A 535 0.54 -0.03 16.00
C ASN A 535 1.57 0.72 15.15
N ASP A 536 1.58 2.05 15.20
CA ASP A 536 2.53 2.84 14.41
C ASP A 536 3.96 2.78 14.98
N PRO A 537 4.99 2.87 14.12
CA PRO A 537 6.35 3.11 14.58
C PRO A 537 6.41 4.45 15.33
N LYS A 538 7.11 4.45 16.47
CA LYS A 538 7.21 5.58 17.40
C LYS A 538 8.42 6.45 17.14
#